data_AF-A0A975G478-F1
#
_entry.id   AF-A0A975G478-F1
#
_cell.length_a   1.000
_cell.length_b   1.000
_cell.length_c   1.000
_cell.angle_alpha   90.00
_cell.angle_beta   90.00
_cell.angle_gamma   90.00
#
_symmetry.space_group_name_H-M   'P 1'
#
loop_
_entity.id
_entity.type
_entity.pdbx_description
1 polymer ?
#
loop_
_entity_poly.entity_id
_entity_poly.type
_entity_poly.pdbx_seq_one_letter_code
_entity_poly.pdbx_strand_id
1 'polypeptide(L)'
;MDHDAPSSLMQRGSPHAITGWLAVALAPILIPLGLIAMVLPGKKTVDRTPEDVAGFMSDLLDGSGGVWDWDEFESVPITDPKLDAIRLRAIPFGPPNPNVEGLRALIAEAVALIEKPTGP
;
A
#
# COMPACT_ATOMS: atom_id res chain seq x y z
N MET A 1 -27.47 -72.75 -0.76
CA MET A 1 -27.05 -71.77 0.27
C MET A 1 -26.21 -70.75 -0.43
N ASP A 2 -26.94 -69.78 -0.95
CA ASP A 2 -26.50 -68.58 -1.64
C ASP A 2 -25.60 -67.75 -0.73
N HIS A 3 -24.47 -67.31 -1.26
CA HIS A 3 -23.80 -66.09 -0.78
C HIS A 3 -23.19 -65.39 -1.99
N ASP A 4 -24.07 -64.72 -2.74
CA ASP A 4 -23.72 -63.53 -3.49
C ASP A 4 -23.24 -62.45 -2.52
N ALA A 5 -22.07 -61.88 -2.80
CA ALA A 5 -21.68 -60.55 -2.34
C ALA A 5 -20.70 -59.93 -3.34
N PRO A 6 -21.14 -59.00 -4.21
CA PRO A 6 -20.24 -58.14 -4.96
C PRO A 6 -19.81 -56.96 -4.09
N SER A 7 -18.53 -56.86 -3.73
CA SER A 7 -18.00 -55.67 -3.03
C SER A 7 -16.53 -55.45 -3.35
N SER A 8 -16.28 -54.68 -4.41
CA SER A 8 -15.08 -53.85 -4.51
C SER A 8 -15.40 -52.60 -5.32
N LEU A 9 -15.89 -51.60 -4.57
CA LEU A 9 -15.40 -50.22 -4.57
C LEU A 9 -14.36 -49.93 -5.65
N MET A 10 -14.82 -49.35 -6.75
CA MET A 10 -13.97 -48.53 -7.60
C MET A 10 -14.68 -47.20 -7.84
N GLN A 11 -14.84 -46.45 -6.75
CA GLN A 11 -15.23 -45.05 -6.77
C GLN A 11 -14.01 -44.23 -7.25
N ARG A 12 -13.81 -44.16 -8.57
CA ARG A 12 -12.83 -43.26 -9.18
C ARG A 12 -13.45 -41.87 -9.24
N GLY A 13 -13.26 -41.10 -8.17
CA GLY A 13 -13.59 -39.68 -8.13
C GLY A 13 -12.92 -38.95 -9.29
N SER A 14 -13.72 -38.24 -10.07
CA SER A 14 -13.34 -37.49 -11.26
C SER A 14 -12.26 -36.45 -10.92
N PRO A 15 -11.12 -36.41 -11.64
CA PRO A 15 -10.22 -35.28 -11.52
C PRO A 15 -11.01 -34.04 -11.93
N HIS A 16 -11.02 -33.02 -11.07
CA HIS A 16 -11.68 -31.75 -11.34
C HIS A 16 -10.94 -31.04 -12.47
N ALA A 17 -11.23 -31.45 -13.71
CA ALA A 17 -10.95 -30.65 -14.88
C ALA A 17 -11.77 -29.38 -14.70
N ILE A 18 -11.10 -28.24 -14.54
CA ILE A 18 -11.72 -26.95 -14.73
C ILE A 18 -12.22 -26.97 -16.17
N THR A 19 -13.50 -27.32 -16.32
CA THR A 19 -14.17 -27.44 -17.60
C THR A 19 -14.10 -26.06 -18.26
N GLY A 20 -13.81 -26.00 -19.56
CA GLY A 20 -13.69 -24.71 -20.27
C GLY A 20 -14.87 -23.76 -20.05
N TRP A 21 -16.05 -24.30 -19.70
CA TRP A 21 -17.22 -23.55 -19.26
C TRP A 21 -17.01 -22.70 -18.00
N LEU A 22 -16.22 -23.15 -17.03
CA LEU A 22 -15.92 -22.38 -15.82
C LEU A 22 -15.05 -21.16 -16.15
N ALA A 23 -14.12 -21.30 -17.10
CA ALA A 23 -13.32 -20.18 -17.59
C ALA A 23 -14.18 -19.16 -18.36
N VAL A 24 -15.13 -19.64 -19.18
CA VAL A 24 -16.10 -18.77 -19.88
C VAL A 24 -17.02 -18.05 -18.89
N ALA A 25 -17.44 -18.71 -17.80
CA ALA A 25 -18.28 -18.11 -16.76
C ALA A 25 -17.54 -17.05 -15.92
N LEU A 26 -16.24 -17.23 -15.67
CA LEU A 26 -15.41 -16.29 -14.90
C LEU A 26 -14.84 -15.14 -15.75
N ALA A 27 -14.66 -15.35 -17.06
CA ALA A 27 -14.16 -14.34 -17.99
C ALA A 27 -14.87 -12.96 -17.90
N PRO A 28 -16.21 -12.84 -17.87
CA PRO A 28 -16.89 -11.54 -17.78
C PRO A 28 -16.66 -10.81 -16.46
N ILE A 29 -16.11 -11.47 -15.43
CA ILE A 29 -15.75 -10.86 -14.15
C ILE A 29 -14.26 -10.51 -14.13
N LEU A 30 -13.40 -11.46 -14.56
CA LEU A 30 -11.95 -11.29 -14.53
C LEU A 30 -11.43 -10.28 -15.55
N ILE A 31 -12.04 -10.20 -16.74
CA ILE A 31 -11.65 -9.23 -17.78
C ILE A 31 -11.86 -7.78 -17.32
N PRO A 32 -13.04 -7.36 -16.82
CA PRO A 32 -13.20 -6.00 -16.31
C PRO A 32 -12.34 -5.73 -15.08
N LEU A 33 -12.13 -6.70 -14.18
CA LEU A 33 -11.20 -6.55 -13.05
C LEU A 33 -9.77 -6.30 -13.51
N GLY A 34 -9.29 -7.04 -14.51
CA GLY A 34 -7.97 -6.86 -15.10
C GLY A 34 -7.83 -5.51 -15.80
N LEU A 35 -8.86 -5.07 -16.52
CA LEU A 35 -8.89 -3.74 -17.15
C LEU A 35 -8.89 -2.62 -16.11
N ILE A 36 -9.66 -2.73 -15.02
CA ILE A 36 -9.67 -1.77 -13.91
C ILE A 36 -8.30 -1.72 -13.23
N ALA A 37 -7.66 -2.88 -13.00
CA ALA A 37 -6.31 -2.96 -12.44
C ALA A 37 -5.25 -2.29 -13.34
N MET A 38 -5.45 -2.32 -14.66
CA MET A 38 -4.54 -1.71 -15.64
C MET A 38 -4.69 -0.17 -15.72
N VAL A 39 -5.88 0.36 -15.39
CA VAL A 39 -6.16 1.81 -15.35
C VAL A 39 -5.84 2.41 -13.99
N LEU A 40 -5.75 1.60 -12.93
CA LEU A 40 -5.24 2.04 -11.64
C LEU A 40 -3.78 2.47 -11.81
N PRO A 41 -3.46 3.78 -11.73
CA PRO A 41 -2.07 4.19 -11.75
C PRO A 41 -1.42 3.54 -10.54
N GLY A 42 -0.48 2.62 -10.77
CA GLY A 42 0.41 2.17 -9.71
C GLY A 42 0.99 3.43 -9.10
N LYS A 43 0.57 3.78 -7.88
CA LYS A 43 1.03 4.98 -7.19
C LYS A 43 2.55 4.87 -7.17
N LYS A 44 3.23 5.71 -7.95
CA LYS A 44 4.68 5.81 -7.89
C LYS A 44 4.97 6.32 -6.49
N THR A 45 5.42 5.41 -5.64
CA THR A 45 5.87 5.72 -4.29
C THR A 45 7.36 6.03 -4.34
N VAL A 46 7.84 6.76 -3.34
CA VAL A 46 9.27 7.02 -3.15
C VAL A 46 9.73 6.43 -1.83
N ASP A 47 10.90 5.82 -1.86
CA ASP A 47 11.59 5.39 -0.65
C ASP A 47 12.14 6.62 0.06
N ARG A 48 11.74 6.80 1.33
CA ARG A 48 12.21 7.89 2.20
C ARG A 48 12.53 7.32 3.57
N THR A 49 13.54 7.88 4.20
CA THR A 49 13.89 7.59 5.58
C THR A 49 13.09 8.47 6.56
N PRO A 50 12.98 8.09 7.84
CA PRO A 50 12.39 8.97 8.84
C PRO A 50 13.08 10.34 8.93
N GLU A 51 14.40 10.37 8.71
CA GLU A 51 15.21 11.58 8.64
C GLU A 51 14.79 12.49 7.48
N ASP A 52 14.56 11.92 6.28
CA ASP A 52 14.09 12.70 5.13
C ASP A 52 12.74 13.37 5.43
N VAL A 53 11.80 12.61 6.02
CA VAL A 53 10.46 13.10 6.35
C VAL A 53 10.51 14.20 7.41
N ALA A 54 11.34 14.04 8.45
CA ALA A 54 11.59 15.07 9.43
C ALA A 54 12.27 16.31 8.81
N GLY A 55 13.17 16.09 7.86
CA GLY A 55 13.87 17.12 7.09
C GLY A 55 12.88 18.04 6.37
N PHE A 56 11.99 17.51 5.53
CA PHE A 56 10.99 18.31 4.81
C PHE A 56 10.17 19.22 5.73
N MET A 57 9.71 18.70 6.87
CA MET A 57 8.93 19.47 7.83
C MET A 57 9.80 20.53 8.55
N SER A 58 11.04 20.21 8.87
CA SER A 58 11.98 21.15 9.52
C SER A 58 12.37 22.27 8.57
N ASP A 59 12.68 21.93 7.32
CA ASP A 59 13.04 22.88 6.27
C ASP A 59 11.90 23.85 5.94
N LEU A 60 10.65 23.39 6.02
CA LEU A 60 9.48 24.27 5.94
C LEU A 60 9.44 25.27 7.10
N LEU A 61 9.72 24.83 8.33
CA LEU A 61 9.70 25.69 9.52
C LEU A 61 10.84 26.70 9.53
N ASP A 62 12.02 26.29 9.08
CA ASP A 62 13.23 27.11 9.08
C ASP A 62 13.33 28.00 7.83
N GLY A 63 12.49 27.74 6.81
CA GLY A 63 12.55 28.43 5.53
C GLY A 63 13.81 28.12 4.73
N SER A 64 14.48 27.00 5.03
CA SER A 64 15.69 26.52 4.36
C SER A 64 15.41 25.61 3.17
N GLY A 65 14.17 25.11 3.04
CA GLY A 65 13.76 24.22 1.96
C GLY A 65 13.74 24.90 0.59
N GLY A 66 13.88 24.08 -0.46
CA GLY A 66 13.65 24.49 -1.83
C GLY A 66 12.21 24.94 -2.06
N VAL A 67 12.02 25.82 -3.05
CA VAL A 67 10.71 26.42 -3.40
C VAL A 67 9.64 25.35 -3.71
N TRP A 68 10.06 24.16 -4.15
CA TRP A 68 9.18 23.07 -4.55
C TRP A 68 9.22 21.85 -3.62
N ASP A 69 10.02 21.89 -2.54
CA ASP A 69 10.24 20.72 -1.69
C ASP A 69 8.95 20.31 -0.98
N TRP A 70 8.17 21.30 -0.54
CA TRP A 70 6.88 21.04 0.09
C TRP A 70 5.86 20.47 -0.90
N ASP A 71 5.79 21.03 -2.11
CA ASP A 71 4.90 20.55 -3.17
C ASP A 71 5.22 19.10 -3.56
N GLU A 72 6.51 18.74 -3.63
CA GLU A 72 6.95 17.36 -3.85
C GLU A 72 6.52 16.47 -2.68
N PHE A 73 6.76 16.91 -1.45
CA PHE A 73 6.41 16.17 -0.24
C PHE A 73 4.90 15.90 -0.11
N GLU A 74 4.03 16.86 -0.42
CA GLU A 74 2.58 16.64 -0.35
C GLU A 74 2.03 15.80 -1.52
N SER A 75 2.70 15.84 -2.67
CA SER A 75 2.22 15.20 -3.91
C SER A 75 2.65 13.75 -4.08
N VAL A 76 3.79 13.36 -3.52
CA VAL A 76 4.38 12.03 -3.77
C VAL A 76 4.18 11.10 -2.57
N PRO A 77 3.46 9.98 -2.72
CA PRO A 77 3.30 9.00 -1.64
C PRO A 77 4.62 8.34 -1.26
N ILE A 78 4.79 8.01 0.03
CA ILE A 78 5.99 7.33 0.54
C ILE A 78 5.74 5.81 0.61
N THR A 79 6.78 5.02 0.33
CA THR A 79 6.70 3.55 0.32
C THR A 79 6.45 2.96 1.72
N ASP A 80 7.11 3.50 2.76
CA ASP A 80 6.83 3.11 4.15
C ASP A 80 5.45 3.68 4.59
N PRO A 81 4.47 2.83 4.94
CA PRO A 81 3.13 3.27 5.28
C PRO A 81 3.06 4.11 6.56
N LYS A 82 3.99 3.95 7.51
CA LYS A 82 4.05 4.79 8.72
C LYS A 82 4.53 6.19 8.37
N LEU A 83 5.53 6.29 7.51
CA LEU A 83 6.04 7.58 7.04
C LEU A 83 5.02 8.29 6.14
N ASP A 84 4.32 7.56 5.28
CA ASP A 84 3.23 8.13 4.47
C ASP A 84 2.07 8.63 5.36
N ALA A 85 1.77 7.94 6.47
CA ALA A 85 0.77 8.40 7.44
C ALA A 85 1.21 9.68 8.19
N ILE A 86 2.50 9.86 8.46
CA ILE A 86 3.04 11.11 9.00
C ILE A 86 2.91 12.23 7.94
N ARG A 87 3.34 11.96 6.71
CA ARG A 87 3.24 12.90 5.57
C ARG A 87 1.81 13.38 5.36
N LEU A 88 0.84 12.48 5.29
CA LEU A 88 -0.57 12.83 5.12
C LEU A 88 -1.12 13.72 6.25
N ARG A 89 -0.66 13.52 7.49
CA ARG A 89 -1.03 14.38 8.63
C ARG A 89 -0.31 15.73 8.61
N ALA A 90 0.86 15.81 7.97
CA ALA A 90 1.62 17.05 7.85
C ALA A 90 1.05 18.01 6.78
N ILE A 91 0.40 17.49 5.72
CA ILE A 91 -0.21 18.30 4.65
C ILE A 91 -1.05 19.48 5.16
N PRO A 92 -2.04 19.30 6.06
CA PRO A 92 -2.86 20.41 6.56
C PRO A 92 -2.09 21.42 7.42
N PHE A 93 -0.84 21.13 7.79
CA PHE A 93 0.03 22.03 8.56
C PHE A 93 1.04 22.78 7.69
N GLY A 94 1.01 22.57 6.36
CA GLY A 94 1.85 23.26 5.39
C GLY A 94 1.38 24.68 5.05
N PRO A 95 1.99 25.29 4.02
CA PRO A 95 1.54 26.55 3.44
C PRO A 95 0.06 26.51 3.01
N PRO A 96 -0.63 27.68 2.95
CA PRO A 96 -0.10 29.03 3.17
C PRO A 96 -0.01 29.43 4.65
N ASN A 97 -0.58 28.65 5.59
CA ASN A 97 -0.61 28.99 7.01
C ASN A 97 0.00 27.85 7.85
N PRO A 98 1.34 27.79 7.97
CA PRO A 98 1.99 26.67 8.64
C PRO A 98 1.60 26.53 10.10
N ASN A 99 1.26 25.32 10.53
CA ASN A 99 1.02 25.00 11.94
C ASN A 99 2.31 24.46 12.57
N VAL A 100 3.06 25.36 13.19
CA VAL A 100 4.36 25.07 13.80
C VAL A 100 4.29 23.97 14.86
N GLU A 101 3.28 24.00 15.72
CA GLU A 101 3.13 23.01 16.79
C GLU A 101 2.82 21.62 16.22
N GLY A 102 1.91 21.56 15.24
CA GLY A 102 1.55 20.32 14.54
C GLY A 102 2.75 19.70 13.82
N LEU A 103 3.52 20.52 13.08
CA LEU A 103 4.73 20.04 12.38
C LEU A 103 5.79 19.54 13.36
N ARG A 104 6.03 20.25 14.48
CA ARG A 104 6.99 19.82 15.50
C ARG A 104 6.61 18.48 16.14
N ALA A 105 5.33 18.25 16.41
CA ALA A 105 4.85 16.98 16.92
C ALA A 105 5.12 15.82 15.94
N LEU A 106 4.88 16.05 14.65
CA LEU A 106 5.12 15.07 13.59
C LEU A 106 6.62 14.83 13.31
N ILE A 107 7.46 15.86 13.43
CA ILE A 107 8.93 15.72 13.38
C ILE A 107 9.40 14.80 14.51
N ALA A 108 8.94 15.03 15.74
CA ALA A 108 9.31 14.19 16.87
C ALA A 108 8.86 12.73 16.68
N GLU A 109 7.68 12.53 16.09
CA GLU A 109 7.18 11.19 15.75
C GLU A 109 8.04 10.50 14.68
N ALA A 110 8.41 11.20 13.61
CA ALA A 110 9.30 10.67 12.57
C ALA A 110 10.67 10.30 13.16
N VAL A 111 11.27 11.18 13.97
CA VAL A 111 12.55 10.92 14.64
C VAL A 111 12.48 9.71 15.57
N ALA A 112 11.36 9.49 16.26
CA ALA A 112 11.20 8.32 17.13
C ALA A 112 11.19 6.97 16.35
N LEU A 113 10.96 7.00 15.03
CA LEU A 113 11.05 5.81 14.19
C LEU A 113 12.51 5.44 13.83
N ILE A 114 13.46 6.36 13.98
CA ILE A 114 14.90 6.07 13.79
C ILE A 114 15.36 5.04 14.83
N GLU A 115 14.89 5.18 16.07
CA GLU A 115 15.25 4.29 17.19
C GLU A 115 14.55 2.92 17.13
N LYS A 116 13.48 2.81 16.32
CA LYS A 116 12.73 1.56 16.12
C LYS A 116 12.88 1.13 14.67
N PRO A 117 13.98 0.45 14.30
CA PRO A 117 14.16 -0.04 12.94
C PRO A 117 12.91 -0.85 12.56
N THR A 118 12.18 -0.35 11.58
CA THR A 118 11.03 -1.04 11.00
C THR A 118 11.59 -2.32 10.38
N GLY A 119 11.32 -3.46 11.02
CA GLY A 119 11.78 -4.77 10.58
C GLY A 119 11.24 -5.13 9.19
N PRO A 120 11.92 -6.06 8.49
CA PRO A 120 11.66 -6.41 7.09
C PRO A 120 10.26 -6.96 6.84
#